data_AF-A0A1I4SLD9-F1
#
_entry.id   AF-A0A1I4SLD9-F1
#
_cell.length_a   1.000
_cell.length_b   1.000
_cell.length_c   1.000
_cell.angle_alpha   90.00
_cell.angle_beta   90.00
_cell.angle_gamma   90.00
#
_symmetry.space_group_name_H-M   'P 1'
#
loop_
_entity.id
_entity.type
_entity.pdbx_description
1 polymer ?
#
loop_
_entity_poly.entity_id
_entity_poly.type
_entity_poly.pdbx_seq_one_letter_code
_entity_poly.pdbx_strand_id
1 'polypeptide(L)'
;MSETLQLTGELVQKLQEVLVAHDERCHDPLVAVQYMAAVTGYLLAAQPVPEEKRAEFLDHLDAFMRQVHADLRAQQAGPSGDGQGPGAP
;
A
#
# COMPACT_ATOMS: atom_id res chain seq x y z
N MET A 1 12.43 -10.32 -11.03
CA MET A 1 12.34 -10.77 -9.63
C MET A 1 11.34 -9.86 -8.96
N SER A 2 10.06 -10.26 -8.95
CA SER A 2 9.02 -9.49 -8.25
C SER A 2 9.04 -9.95 -6.80
N GLU A 3 9.84 -9.28 -5.96
CA GLU A 3 9.73 -9.43 -4.51
C GLU A 3 8.40 -8.78 -4.10
N THR A 4 7.33 -9.57 -4.18
CA THR A 4 6.00 -9.15 -3.74
C THR A 4 6.12 -8.71 -2.28
N LEU A 5 5.89 -7.42 -2.00
CA LEU A 5 5.87 -6.89 -0.64
C LEU A 5 4.99 -7.79 0.24
N GLN A 6 5.59 -8.42 1.24
CA GLN A 6 4.84 -9.18 2.24
C GLN A 6 4.32 -8.22 3.31
N LEU A 7 3.35 -7.40 2.91
CA LEU A 7 2.57 -6.58 3.83
C LEU A 7 1.64 -7.48 4.63
N THR A 8 2.01 -7.78 5.87
CA THR A 8 1.12 -8.45 6.81
C THR A 8 0.25 -7.41 7.50
N GLY A 9 -1.00 -7.79 7.83
CA GLY A 9 -1.88 -6.91 8.60
C GLY A 9 -1.27 -6.48 9.93
N GLU A 10 -0.48 -7.35 10.57
CA GLU A 10 0.24 -7.04 11.81
C GLU A 10 1.29 -5.93 11.64
N LEU A 11 2.05 -5.94 10.54
CA LEU A 11 3.03 -4.89 10.27
C LEU A 11 2.34 -3.53 10.08
N VAL A 12 1.26 -3.51 9.31
CA VAL A 12 0.46 -2.29 9.09
C VAL A 12 -0.11 -1.76 10.40
N GLN A 13 -0.64 -2.65 11.24
CA GLN A 13 -1.18 -2.30 12.56
C GLN A 13 -0.12 -1.66 13.46
N LYS A 14 1.07 -2.28 13.56
CA LYS A 14 2.18 -1.74 14.37
C LYS A 14 2.66 -0.38 13.89
N LEU A 15 2.73 -0.18 12.57
CA LEU A 15 3.07 1.13 11.99
C LEU A 15 2.01 2.18 12.35
N GLN A 16 0.73 1.83 12.28
CA GLN A 16 -0.34 2.75 12.68
C GLN A 16 -0.26 3.10 14.17
N GLU A 17 0.01 2.13 15.06
CA GLU A 17 0.16 2.38 16.50
C GLU A 17 1.30 3.36 16.80
N VAL A 18 2.43 3.24 16.12
CA VAL A 18 3.54 4.20 16.23
C VAL A 18 3.09 5.59 15.81
N LEU A 19 2.36 5.71 14.70
CA LEU A 19 1.85 7.01 14.22
C LEU A 19 0.84 7.62 15.19
N VAL A 20 -0.05 6.82 15.76
CA VAL A 20 -1.04 7.24 16.78
C VAL A 20 -0.34 7.78 18.03
N ALA A 21 0.76 7.15 18.47
CA ALA A 21 1.51 7.63 19.62
C ALA A 21 2.14 9.03 19.41
N HIS A 22 2.31 9.46 18.15
CA HIS A 22 2.80 10.79 17.80
C HIS A 22 1.68 11.80 17.48
N ASP A 23 0.59 11.35 16.86
CA ASP A 23 -0.58 12.15 16.52
C ASP A 23 -1.85 11.30 16.59
N GLU A 24 -2.74 11.60 17.54
CA GLU A 24 -4.01 10.88 17.75
C GLU A 24 -4.90 10.86 16.50
N ARG A 25 -4.75 11.82 15.58
CA ARG A 25 -5.50 11.84 14.31
C ARG A 25 -5.19 10.62 13.44
N CYS A 26 -4.06 9.94 13.65
CA CYS A 26 -3.71 8.70 12.97
C CYS A 26 -4.59 7.50 13.35
N HIS A 27 -5.52 7.66 14.30
CA HIS A 27 -6.62 6.71 14.48
C HIS A 27 -7.50 6.61 13.22
N ASP A 28 -7.59 7.68 12.42
CA ASP A 28 -8.15 7.63 11.08
C ASP A 28 -7.15 6.95 10.11
N PRO A 29 -7.50 5.82 9.48
CA PRO A 29 -6.63 5.12 8.55
C PRO A 29 -6.16 5.99 7.37
N LEU A 30 -6.98 6.93 6.89
CA LEU A 30 -6.58 7.81 5.78
C LEU A 30 -5.56 8.86 6.21
N VAL A 31 -5.60 9.29 7.47
CA VAL A 31 -4.56 10.17 8.03
C VAL A 31 -3.27 9.39 8.22
N ALA A 32 -3.33 8.15 8.72
CA ALA A 32 -2.16 7.30 8.86
C ALA A 32 -1.48 7.02 7.50
N VAL A 33 -2.25 6.78 6.43
CA VAL A 33 -1.72 6.63 5.05
C VAL A 33 -1.00 7.89 4.57
N GLN A 34 -1.55 9.08 4.84
CA GLN A 34 -0.89 10.34 4.50
C GLN A 34 0.44 10.51 5.23
N TYR A 35 0.50 10.16 6.51
CA TYR A 35 1.74 10.17 7.28
C TYR A 35 2.77 9.20 6.72
N MET A 36 2.37 7.97 6.36
CA MET A 36 3.28 7.00 5.73
C MET A 36 3.87 7.55 4.42
N ALA A 37 3.04 8.18 3.57
CA ALA A 37 3.53 8.84 2.35
C ALA A 37 4.53 9.98 2.64
N ALA A 38 4.25 10.80 3.67
CA ALA A 38 5.16 11.86 4.10
C ALA A 38 6.49 11.31 4.63
N VAL A 39 6.45 10.23 5.41
CA VAL A 39 7.65 9.53 5.90
C VAL A 39 8.48 9.00 4.73
N THR A 40 7.85 8.40 3.72
CA THR A 40 8.55 7.95 2.49
C THR A 40 9.24 9.13 1.80
N GLY A 41 8.54 10.25 1.61
CA GLY A 41 9.12 11.45 1.00
C GLY A 41 10.29 12.02 1.81
N TYR A 42 10.17 12.08 3.14
CA TYR A 42 11.22 12.53 4.05
C TYR A 42 12.46 11.63 3.98
N LEU A 43 12.29 10.32 4.05
CA LEU A 43 13.38 9.35 3.97
C LEU A 43 14.10 9.41 2.62
N LEU A 44 13.35 9.56 1.53
CA LEU A 44 13.91 9.71 0.20
C LEU A 44 14.69 11.02 0.10
N ALA A 45 14.15 12.15 0.59
CA ALA A 45 14.82 13.45 0.60
C ALA A 45 16.21 13.40 1.28
N ALA A 46 16.34 12.62 2.35
CA ALA A 46 17.60 12.45 3.08
C ALA A 46 18.68 11.65 2.34
N GLN A 47 18.34 10.96 1.24
CA GLN A 47 19.31 10.14 0.51
C GLN A 47 20.23 10.98 -0.40
N PRO A 48 21.53 10.62 -0.50
CA PRO A 48 22.50 11.30 -1.37
C PRO A 48 22.35 10.84 -2.83
N VAL A 49 21.15 10.95 -3.39
CA VAL A 49 20.84 10.64 -4.80
C VAL A 49 20.68 11.92 -5.63
N PRO A 50 21.11 11.91 -6.91
CA PRO A 50 20.83 13.00 -7.85
C PRO A 50 19.32 13.27 -7.96
N GLU A 51 18.97 14.52 -8.27
CA GLU A 51 17.57 14.96 -8.35
C GLU A 51 16.79 14.19 -9.44
N GLU A 52 17.41 13.93 -10.60
CA GLU A 52 16.76 13.20 -11.69
C GLU A 52 16.40 11.78 -11.27
N LYS A 53 17.33 11.08 -10.60
CA LYS A 53 17.10 9.73 -10.08
C LYS A 53 16.03 9.70 -9.00
N ARG A 54 15.90 10.78 -8.24
CA ARG A 54 14.90 10.92 -7.18
C ARG A 54 13.51 11.08 -7.77
N ALA A 55 13.38 11.90 -8.82
CA ALA A 55 12.12 12.09 -9.55
C ALA A 55 11.67 10.77 -10.20
N GLU A 56 12.57 10.08 -10.92
CA GLU A 56 12.29 8.76 -11.50
C GLU A 56 11.83 7.74 -10.44
N PHE A 57 12.45 7.75 -9.27
CA PHE A 57 12.08 6.85 -8.18
C PHE A 57 10.70 7.19 -7.59
N LEU A 58 10.34 8.46 -7.47
CA LEU A 58 9.00 8.87 -7.03
C LEU A 58 7.92 8.41 -8.02
N ASP A 59 8.17 8.51 -9.33
CA ASP A 59 7.24 8.03 -10.35
C ASP A 59 7.08 6.51 -10.27
N HIS A 60 8.17 5.77 -10.07
CA HIS A 60 8.11 4.32 -9.84
C HIS A 60 7.33 3.96 -8.57
N LEU A 61 7.48 4.73 -7.48
CA LEU A 61 6.72 4.52 -6.26
C LEU A 61 5.22 4.76 -6.46
N ASP A 62 4.82 5.82 -7.18
CA ASP A 62 3.40 6.09 -7.49
C ASP A 62 2.80 4.94 -8.30
N ALA A 63 3.48 4.51 -9.37
CA ALA A 63 3.04 3.40 -10.20
C ALA A 63 2.91 2.11 -9.38
N PHE A 64 3.89 1.83 -8.53
CA PHE A 64 3.90 0.66 -7.66
C PHE A 64 2.76 0.68 -6.63
N MET A 65 2.52 1.82 -5.96
CA MET A 65 1.41 1.96 -5.01
C MET A 65 0.04 1.73 -5.68
N ARG A 66 -0.15 2.26 -6.89
CA ARG A 66 -1.38 2.04 -7.68
C ARG A 66 -1.57 0.56 -7.99
N GLN A 67 -0.51 -0.14 -8.38
CA GLN A 67 -0.54 -1.57 -8.67
C GLN A 67 -0.93 -2.38 -7.42
N VAL A 68 -0.27 -2.16 -6.28
CA VAL A 68 -0.60 -2.84 -5.02
C VAL A 68 -2.05 -2.63 -4.61
N HIS A 69 -2.55 -1.39 -4.72
CA HIS A 69 -3.95 -1.07 -4.42
C HIS A 69 -4.92 -1.81 -5.36
N ALA A 70 -4.63 -1.84 -6.67
CA ALA A 70 -5.44 -2.57 -7.64
C ALA A 70 -5.47 -4.08 -7.34
N ASP A 71 -4.30 -4.67 -7.03
CA ASP A 71 -4.17 -6.09 -6.72
C ASP A 71 -4.93 -6.50 -5.45
N LEU A 72 -4.87 -5.68 -4.39
CA LEU A 72 -5.62 -5.95 -3.16
C LEU A 72 -7.14 -5.86 -3.39
N ARG A 73 -7.60 -4.88 -4.19
CA ARG A 73 -9.01 -4.76 -4.55
C ARG A 73 -9.49 -5.95 -5.38
N ALA A 74 -8.67 -6.43 -6.33
CA ALA A 74 -8.98 -7.59 -7.14
C ALA A 74 -9.09 -8.87 -6.29
N GLN A 75 -8.20 -9.04 -5.29
CA GLN A 75 -8.26 -10.18 -4.36
C GLN A 75 -9.50 -10.16 -3.45
N GLN A 76 -9.92 -8.97 -3.01
CA GLN A 76 -11.14 -8.81 -2.20
C GLN A 76 -12.42 -9.04 -3.02
N ALA A 77 -12.36 -8.83 -4.34
CA ALA A 77 -13.46 -9.05 -5.27
C ALA A 77 -13.55 -10.51 -5.79
N GLY A 78 -13.08 -11.49 -5.00
CA GLY A 78 -12.97 -12.92 -5.38
C GLY A 78 -14.18 -13.47 -6.14
N PRO A 79 -13.96 -14.49 -6.99
CA PRO A 79 -14.88 -14.89 -8.06
C PRO A 79 -16.26 -15.17 -7.48
N SER A 80 -17.24 -14.36 -7.85
CA SER A 80 -18.64 -14.68 -7.65
C SER A 80 -18.88 -16.05 -8.30
N GLY A 81 -19.28 -17.03 -7.48
CA GLY A 81 -19.30 -18.43 -7.87
C GLY A 81 -20.20 -18.73 -9.06
N ASP A 82 -19.62 -19.24 -10.13
CA ASP A 82 -20.32 -20.10 -11.10
C ASP A 82 -20.51 -21.48 -10.45
N GLY A 83 -21.46 -21.54 -9.53
CA GLY A 83 -21.97 -22.77 -8.94
C GLY A 83 -23.41 -23.00 -9.37
N GLN A 84 -23.64 -23.35 -10.64
CA GLN A 84 -24.91 -23.97 -11.07
C GLN A 84 -24.59 -25.23 -11.89
N GLY A 85 -24.55 -26.35 -11.18
CA GLY A 85 -24.54 -27.71 -11.76
C GLY A 85 -25.87 -28.04 -12.47
N PRO A 86 -25.93 -29.20 -13.16
CA PRO A 86 -26.72 -29.40 -14.37
C PRO A 86 -28.20 -29.65 -14.08
N GLY A 87 -29.07 -28.88 -14.73
CA GLY A 87 -30.51 -29.16 -14.80
C GLY A 87 -30.85 -29.79 -16.14
N ALA A 88 -30.89 -31.12 -16.18
CA ALA A 88 -31.50 -31.87 -17.28
C ALA A 88 -33.01 -32.01 -17.05
N PRO A 89 -33.85 -31.90 -18.10
CA PRO A 89 -35.07 -32.68 -18.22
C PRO A 89 -34.83 -33.98 -19.02
#